data_AF-A0AAV9ZKW1-F1
#
_entry.id   AF-A0AAV9ZKW1-F1
#
_cell.length_a   1.000
_cell.length_b   1.000
_cell.length_c   1.000
_cell.angle_alpha   90.00
_cell.angle_beta   90.00
_cell.angle_gamma   90.00
#
_symmetry.space_group_name_H-M   'P 1'
#
loop_
_entity.id
_entity.type
_entity.pdbx_description
1 polymer ?
#
loop_
_entity_poly.entity_id
_entity_poly.type
_entity_poly.pdbx_seq_one_letter_code
_entity_poly.pdbx_strand_id
1 'polypeptide(L)'
;ERMIVVYSAATAMHVVRLQWENWRDLIEQVHALGAPFDIVVKIPGFVSSSYQPGLHRCNSLGVRPEDYKPDKHDLERYLNILERFLLSPRGRLALQAGGVVARLARLIIPDSHLELTAEDVDVDTAEGHFRQGNTSVLFHRLTHAEEDLILGVYSIKMNQLNPMDPSGHQEKRVSWWPQAGAFFRSGLNVGWWTSDCERWFQEIMGEFRDGKAVVLNNSRWTRRLRGFNTSLKLAQNLDTVCADFLNASPETFQ
;
A
#
# COMPACT_ATOMS: atom_id res chain seq x y z
N GLU A 1 -8.93 4.75 -22.55
CA GLU A 1 -9.19 5.90 -21.65
C GLU A 1 -8.38 5.70 -20.37
N ARG A 2 -7.76 6.76 -19.83
CA ARG A 2 -6.90 6.71 -18.64
C ARG A 2 -7.62 7.38 -17.48
N MET A 3 -7.60 6.78 -16.30
CA MET A 3 -8.34 7.27 -15.14
C MET A 3 -7.61 6.98 -13.85
N ILE A 4 -8.01 7.65 -12.78
CA ILE A 4 -7.67 7.26 -11.41
C ILE A 4 -8.86 6.53 -10.79
N VAL A 5 -8.59 5.42 -10.12
CA VAL A 5 -9.56 4.75 -9.27
C VAL A 5 -9.14 4.96 -7.82
N VAL A 6 -10.03 5.54 -7.02
CA VAL A 6 -9.87 5.67 -5.57
C VAL A 6 -10.79 4.68 -4.86
N TYR A 7 -10.37 4.25 -3.67
CA TYR A 7 -11.01 3.17 -2.92
C TYR A 7 -12.00 3.63 -1.85
N SER A 8 -12.29 4.92 -1.81
CA SER A 8 -13.18 5.55 -0.83
C SER A 8 -14.00 6.62 -1.53
N ALA A 9 -15.30 6.60 -1.30
CA ALA A 9 -16.22 7.62 -1.79
C ALA A 9 -15.91 8.99 -1.16
N ALA A 10 -15.46 9.02 0.09
CA ALA A 10 -14.99 10.25 0.74
C ALA A 10 -13.78 10.84 0.01
N THR A 11 -12.81 10.01 -0.39
CA THR A 11 -11.66 10.43 -1.22
C THR A 11 -12.12 10.97 -2.57
N ALA A 12 -13.02 10.25 -3.28
CA ALA A 12 -13.54 10.69 -4.57
C ALA A 12 -14.22 12.07 -4.46
N MET A 13 -15.11 12.24 -3.48
CA MET A 13 -15.77 13.52 -3.21
C MET A 13 -14.79 14.64 -2.87
N HIS A 14 -13.74 14.35 -2.11
CA HIS A 14 -12.74 15.35 -1.76
C HIS A 14 -11.94 15.79 -3.00
N VAL A 15 -11.44 14.84 -3.79
CA VAL A 15 -10.68 15.11 -5.01
C VAL A 15 -11.49 15.91 -6.03
N VAL A 16 -12.78 15.59 -6.22
CA VAL A 16 -13.63 16.36 -7.14
C VAL A 16 -13.87 17.78 -6.64
N ARG A 17 -13.97 17.98 -5.32
CA ARG A 17 -14.13 19.32 -4.73
C ARG A 17 -12.89 20.20 -4.88
N LEU A 18 -11.69 19.61 -4.92
CA LEU A 18 -10.45 20.38 -5.00
C LEU A 18 -10.28 21.11 -6.33
N GLN A 19 -11.00 20.70 -7.38
CA GLN A 19 -10.88 21.23 -8.75
C GLN A 19 -9.44 21.24 -9.26
N TRP A 20 -9.10 20.28 -10.10
CA TRP A 20 -7.74 20.13 -10.64
C TRP A 20 -7.69 20.62 -12.09
N GLU A 21 -6.59 21.29 -12.46
CA GLU A 21 -6.44 21.88 -13.80
C GLU A 21 -5.99 20.85 -14.84
N ASN A 22 -5.19 19.87 -14.41
CA ASN A 22 -4.59 18.87 -15.27
C ASN A 22 -4.27 17.57 -14.49
N TRP A 23 -3.87 16.54 -15.22
CA TRP A 23 -3.57 15.21 -14.65
C TRP A 23 -2.48 15.23 -13.58
N ARG A 24 -1.45 16.06 -13.75
CA ARG A 24 -0.34 16.15 -12.79
C ARG A 24 -0.82 16.70 -11.46
N ASP A 25 -1.58 17.80 -11.50
CA ASP A 25 -2.18 18.41 -10.31
C ASP A 25 -3.09 17.41 -9.57
N LEU A 26 -3.93 16.67 -10.29
CA LEU A 26 -4.73 15.59 -9.71
C LEU A 26 -3.87 14.54 -8.99
N ILE A 27 -2.81 14.05 -9.61
CA ILE A 27 -1.91 13.03 -9.02
C ILE A 27 -1.20 13.58 -7.78
N GLU A 28 -0.69 14.81 -7.84
CA GLU A 28 -0.05 15.49 -6.72
C GLU A 28 -1.01 15.64 -5.53
N GLN A 29 -2.26 16.03 -5.79
CA GLN A 29 -3.30 16.14 -4.75
C GLN A 29 -3.60 14.78 -4.09
N VAL A 30 -3.78 13.71 -4.88
CA VAL A 30 -4.04 12.37 -4.32
C VAL A 30 -2.83 11.85 -3.54
N HIS A 31 -1.60 12.10 -4.02
CA HIS A 31 -0.38 11.77 -3.28
C HIS A 31 -0.27 12.53 -1.96
N ALA A 32 -0.62 13.81 -1.94
CA ALA A 32 -0.60 14.66 -0.76
C ALA A 32 -1.59 14.16 0.31
N LEU A 33 -2.77 13.67 -0.09
CA LEU A 33 -3.72 13.02 0.83
C LEU A 33 -3.17 11.73 1.43
N GLY A 34 -2.24 11.07 0.74
CA GLY A 34 -1.76 9.73 1.09
C GLY A 34 -2.85 8.67 1.05
N ALA A 35 -3.90 8.91 0.26
CA ALA A 35 -4.96 7.97 -0.01
C ALA A 35 -4.46 6.85 -0.95
N PRO A 36 -4.97 5.62 -0.83
CA PRO A 36 -4.72 4.58 -1.82
C PRO A 36 -5.50 4.88 -3.11
N PHE A 37 -4.84 4.69 -4.25
CA PHE A 37 -5.44 4.86 -5.58
C PHE A 37 -4.70 4.01 -6.60
N ASP A 38 -5.33 3.72 -7.72
CA ASP A 38 -4.63 3.16 -8.88
C ASP A 38 -4.78 4.06 -10.10
N ILE A 39 -3.73 4.12 -10.91
CA ILE A 39 -3.81 4.61 -12.29
C ILE A 39 -4.23 3.43 -13.17
N VAL A 40 -5.33 3.62 -13.90
CA VAL A 40 -5.94 2.55 -14.70
C VAL A 40 -6.06 2.92 -16.17
N VAL A 41 -5.96 1.90 -17.03
CA VAL A 41 -6.17 2.03 -18.48
C VAL A 41 -7.36 1.15 -18.89
N LYS A 42 -8.37 1.79 -19.48
CA LYS A 42 -9.53 1.14 -20.11
C LYS A 42 -9.21 0.81 -21.57
N ILE A 43 -9.38 -0.47 -21.93
CA ILE A 43 -9.18 -1.02 -23.27
C ILE A 43 -10.48 -1.68 -23.76
N PRO A 44 -11.18 -1.06 -24.74
CA PRO A 44 -12.38 -1.63 -25.34
C PRO A 44 -12.08 -2.90 -26.14
N GLY A 45 -12.95 -3.91 -26.05
CA GLY A 45 -12.89 -5.12 -26.89
C GLY A 45 -11.74 -6.08 -26.56
N PHE A 46 -10.96 -5.82 -25.51
CA PHE A 46 -9.89 -6.73 -25.08
C PHE A 46 -10.48 -7.98 -24.43
N VAL A 47 -10.36 -9.12 -25.10
CA VAL A 47 -10.78 -10.44 -24.59
C VAL A 47 -9.58 -11.11 -23.93
N SER A 48 -9.63 -11.21 -22.60
CA SER A 48 -8.59 -11.74 -21.71
C SER A 48 -8.40 -13.27 -21.80
N SER A 49 -8.32 -13.85 -22.99
CA SER A 49 -8.11 -15.30 -23.13
C SER A 49 -6.66 -15.74 -22.89
N SER A 50 -5.69 -14.81 -22.92
CA SER A 50 -4.25 -15.12 -22.80
C SER A 50 -3.47 -14.23 -21.83
N TYR A 51 -4.13 -13.39 -21.04
CA TYR A 51 -3.44 -12.58 -20.03
C TYR A 51 -2.83 -13.46 -18.95
N GLN A 52 -1.51 -13.38 -18.79
CA GLN A 52 -0.80 -13.92 -17.63
C GLN A 52 -0.24 -12.74 -16.85
N PRO A 53 -0.56 -12.61 -15.55
CA PRO A 53 0.04 -11.58 -14.73
C PRO A 53 1.57 -11.64 -14.81
N GLY A 54 2.22 -10.48 -14.90
CA GLY A 54 3.67 -10.42 -14.87
C GLY A 54 4.23 -11.14 -13.65
N LEU A 55 5.07 -12.16 -13.86
CA LEU A 55 5.79 -12.84 -12.78
C LEU A 55 6.95 -11.95 -12.32
N HIS A 56 6.65 -10.98 -11.47
CA HIS A 56 7.66 -10.12 -10.86
C HIS A 56 8.34 -10.86 -9.70
N ARG A 57 9.66 -11.10 -9.82
CA ARG A 57 10.45 -11.67 -8.74
C ARG A 57 10.88 -10.55 -7.79
N CYS A 58 10.27 -10.51 -6.62
CA CYS A 58 10.75 -9.72 -5.49
C CYS A 58 11.58 -10.60 -4.56
N ASN A 59 12.81 -10.20 -4.28
CA ASN A 59 13.61 -10.83 -3.23
C ASN A 59 13.10 -10.30 -1.88
N SER A 60 12.25 -11.08 -1.21
CA SER A 60 11.87 -10.80 0.18
C SER A 60 13.10 -10.82 1.09
N LEU A 61 12.95 -10.40 2.36
CA LEU A 61 14.04 -10.54 3.35
C LEU A 61 14.35 -12.01 3.70
N GLY A 62 13.63 -12.96 3.08
CA GLY A 62 13.88 -14.39 3.15
C GLY A 62 13.33 -15.06 4.41
N VAL A 63 13.45 -16.38 4.43
CA VAL A 63 13.11 -17.22 5.58
C VAL A 63 14.35 -17.37 6.46
N ARG A 64 14.17 -17.20 7.76
CA ARG A 64 15.21 -17.15 8.79
C ARG A 64 15.06 -18.32 9.78
N PRO A 65 16.16 -18.78 10.40
CA PRO A 65 16.11 -19.84 11.42
C PRO A 65 15.34 -19.38 12.67
N GLU A 66 14.85 -20.31 13.47
CA GLU A 66 13.92 -20.08 14.58
C GLU A 66 14.43 -19.09 15.64
N ASP A 67 15.72 -19.11 15.92
CA ASP A 67 16.39 -18.29 16.92
C ASP A 67 16.78 -16.90 16.40
N TYR A 68 16.54 -16.61 15.12
CA TYR A 68 16.90 -15.36 14.49
C TYR A 68 16.14 -14.18 15.09
N LYS A 69 16.89 -13.18 15.53
CA LYS A 69 16.39 -11.93 16.09
C LYS A 69 17.00 -10.77 15.32
N PRO A 70 16.23 -10.11 14.43
CA PRO A 70 16.71 -8.95 13.72
C PRO A 70 17.28 -7.91 14.67
N ASP A 71 18.50 -7.47 14.41
CA ASP A 71 19.21 -6.47 15.20
C ASP A 71 19.39 -5.15 14.42
N LYS A 72 20.26 -4.27 14.93
CA LYS A 72 20.57 -2.99 14.28
C LYS A 72 21.20 -3.16 12.90
N HIS A 73 22.07 -4.14 12.71
CA HIS A 73 22.69 -4.40 11.42
C HIS A 73 21.65 -4.92 10.41
N ASP A 74 20.71 -5.73 10.87
CA ASP A 74 19.58 -6.16 10.04
C ASP A 74 18.66 -4.99 9.65
N LEU A 75 18.46 -4.01 10.54
CA LEU A 75 17.73 -2.78 10.24
C LEU A 75 18.46 -1.97 9.15
N GLU A 76 19.76 -1.73 9.31
CA GLU A 76 20.58 -1.01 8.31
C GLU A 76 20.55 -1.71 6.95
N ARG A 77 20.67 -3.05 6.95
CA ARG A 77 20.56 -3.85 5.74
C ARG A 77 19.19 -3.73 5.09
N TYR A 78 18.12 -3.80 5.88
CA TYR A 78 16.76 -3.62 5.40
C TYR A 78 16.57 -2.24 4.77
N LEU A 79 17.00 -1.16 5.42
CA LEU A 79 16.88 0.20 4.90
C LEU A 79 17.61 0.36 3.55
N ASN A 80 18.81 -0.22 3.40
CA ASN A 80 19.54 -0.24 2.13
C ASN A 80 18.82 -1.04 1.02
N ILE A 81 18.09 -2.11 1.37
CA ILE A 81 17.30 -2.88 0.41
C ILE A 81 16.03 -2.10 0.04
N LEU A 82 15.35 -1.52 1.03
CA LEU A 82 14.17 -0.69 0.87
C LEU A 82 14.44 0.48 -0.08
N GLU A 83 15.52 1.22 0.16
CA GLU A 83 15.90 2.38 -0.67
C GLU A 83 16.11 1.96 -2.13
N ARG A 84 16.91 0.91 -2.37
CA ARG A 84 17.15 0.39 -3.73
C ARG A 84 15.86 -0.07 -4.41
N PHE A 85 14.95 -0.71 -3.67
CA PHE A 85 13.67 -1.15 -4.21
C PHE A 85 12.78 0.03 -4.57
N LEU A 86 12.58 0.99 -3.66
CA LEU A 86 11.72 2.15 -3.86
C LEU A 86 12.20 3.08 -4.98
N LEU A 87 13.52 3.16 -5.20
CA LEU A 87 14.10 3.91 -6.33
C LEU A 87 13.99 3.16 -7.67
N SER A 88 13.59 1.90 -7.68
CA SER A 88 13.33 1.14 -8.91
C SER A 88 11.98 1.53 -9.55
N PRO A 89 11.76 1.26 -10.84
CA PRO A 89 10.47 1.51 -11.49
C PRO A 89 9.29 0.81 -10.81
N ARG A 90 9.47 -0.42 -10.28
CA ARG A 90 8.42 -1.14 -9.53
C ARG A 90 8.17 -0.52 -8.16
N GLY A 91 9.23 -0.06 -7.50
CA GLY A 91 9.14 0.61 -6.20
C GLY A 91 8.23 1.84 -6.18
N ARG A 92 8.12 2.55 -7.31
CA ARG A 92 7.22 3.70 -7.45
C ARG A 92 5.73 3.36 -7.28
N LEU A 93 5.34 2.11 -7.53
CA LEU A 93 3.98 1.63 -7.25
C LEU A 93 3.62 1.74 -5.76
N ALA A 94 4.61 1.81 -4.86
CA ALA A 94 4.37 2.04 -3.44
C ALA A 94 3.69 3.39 -3.17
N LEU A 95 3.85 4.40 -4.04
CA LEU A 95 3.18 5.69 -3.91
C LEU A 95 1.64 5.58 -4.04
N GLN A 96 1.15 4.54 -4.72
CA GLN A 96 -0.28 4.25 -4.94
C GLN A 96 -0.91 3.48 -3.79
N ALA A 97 -0.12 2.80 -2.95
CA ALA A 97 -0.63 1.87 -1.93
C ALA A 97 -1.31 2.56 -0.72
N GLY A 98 -1.18 3.88 -0.59
CA GLY A 98 -1.61 4.64 0.58
C GLY A 98 -0.91 4.25 1.88
N GLY A 99 -1.37 4.84 2.99
CA GLY A 99 -0.93 4.45 4.34
C GLY A 99 0.59 4.48 4.55
N VAL A 100 1.10 3.50 5.32
CA VAL A 100 2.52 3.41 5.69
C VAL A 100 3.42 3.15 4.48
N VAL A 101 2.96 2.32 3.54
CA VAL A 101 3.71 1.99 2.32
C VAL A 101 3.95 3.24 1.48
N ALA A 102 2.90 4.01 1.19
CA ALA A 102 3.05 5.26 0.44
C ALA A 102 3.84 6.32 1.23
N ARG A 103 3.72 6.35 2.56
CA ARG A 103 4.52 7.28 3.38
C ARG A 103 6.01 6.98 3.32
N LEU A 104 6.40 5.70 3.35
CA LEU A 104 7.78 5.27 3.17
C LEU A 104 8.29 5.60 1.77
N ALA A 105 7.47 5.35 0.75
CA ALA A 105 7.78 5.71 -0.63
C ALA A 105 8.08 7.22 -0.75
N ARG A 106 7.21 8.09 -0.24
CA ARG A 106 7.41 9.57 -0.22
C ARG A 106 8.62 10.03 0.60
N LEU A 107 9.13 9.22 1.53
CA LEU A 107 10.33 9.57 2.28
C LEU A 107 11.61 9.40 1.44
N ILE A 108 11.59 8.47 0.49
CA ILE A 108 12.78 8.01 -0.24
C ILE A 108 12.76 8.45 -1.71
N ILE A 109 11.59 8.39 -2.35
CA ILE A 109 11.43 8.74 -3.76
C ILE A 109 11.46 10.26 -3.89
N PRO A 110 12.37 10.85 -4.69
CA PRO A 110 12.42 12.29 -4.89
C PRO A 110 11.17 12.82 -5.60
N ASP A 111 10.79 14.06 -5.32
CA ASP A 111 9.62 14.72 -5.92
C ASP A 111 9.62 14.67 -7.46
N SER A 112 10.79 14.76 -8.09
CA SER A 112 10.97 14.66 -9.54
C SER A 112 10.57 13.30 -10.14
N HIS A 113 10.34 12.28 -9.31
CA HIS A 113 9.96 10.93 -9.70
C HIS A 113 8.56 10.54 -9.20
N LEU A 114 7.80 11.49 -8.65
CA LEU A 114 6.39 11.31 -8.28
C LEU A 114 5.47 11.33 -9.51
N GLU A 115 6.00 11.70 -10.68
CA GLU A 115 5.29 11.58 -11.95
C GLU A 115 5.10 10.10 -12.29
N LEU A 116 4.03 9.51 -11.74
CA LEU A 116 3.44 8.30 -12.29
C LEU A 116 2.66 8.73 -13.53
N THR A 117 3.18 8.38 -14.69
CA THR A 117 2.53 8.69 -15.95
C THR A 117 1.67 7.51 -16.35
N ALA A 118 0.61 7.79 -17.10
CA ALA A 118 -0.23 6.72 -17.60
C ALA A 118 0.43 5.92 -18.75
N GLU A 119 1.67 6.24 -19.13
CA GLU A 119 2.55 5.41 -19.96
C GLU A 119 3.18 4.26 -19.17
N ASP A 120 3.10 4.30 -17.84
CA ASP A 120 3.64 3.27 -16.96
C ASP A 120 2.75 2.01 -16.89
N VAL A 121 1.50 2.05 -17.38
CA VAL A 121 0.60 0.89 -17.43
C VAL A 121 0.73 0.17 -18.76
N ASP A 122 1.50 -0.91 -18.72
CA ASP A 122 1.73 -1.80 -19.85
C ASP A 122 0.75 -2.99 -19.79
N VAL A 123 0.03 -3.20 -20.90
CA VAL A 123 -0.99 -4.25 -21.07
C VAL A 123 -0.41 -5.64 -20.85
N ASP A 124 0.84 -5.84 -21.26
CA ASP A 124 1.51 -7.14 -21.21
C ASP A 124 2.04 -7.46 -19.80
N THR A 125 2.19 -6.44 -18.94
CA THR A 125 2.78 -6.60 -17.61
C THR A 125 1.87 -6.19 -16.47
N ALA A 126 0.65 -5.73 -16.74
CA ALA A 126 -0.31 -5.41 -15.69
C ALA A 126 -0.46 -6.59 -14.71
N GLU A 127 -0.69 -6.29 -13.44
CA GLU A 127 -0.97 -7.30 -12.42
C GLU A 127 -2.47 -7.39 -12.13
N GLY A 128 -3.18 -6.27 -12.24
CA GLY A 128 -4.61 -6.17 -11.99
C GLY A 128 -5.44 -6.02 -13.26
N HIS A 129 -6.53 -6.78 -13.35
CA HIS A 129 -7.58 -6.52 -14.33
C HIS A 129 -8.98 -6.75 -13.76
N PHE A 130 -9.94 -5.95 -14.22
CA PHE A 130 -11.36 -6.27 -14.08
C PHE A 130 -12.12 -5.89 -15.35
N ARG A 131 -13.29 -6.50 -15.55
CA ARG A 131 -14.12 -6.29 -16.74
C ARG A 131 -15.32 -5.42 -16.40
N GLN A 132 -15.52 -4.35 -17.17
CA GLN A 132 -16.69 -3.49 -17.12
C GLN A 132 -17.40 -3.56 -18.48
N GLY A 133 -18.41 -4.42 -18.60
CA GLY A 133 -19.10 -4.67 -19.87
C GLY A 133 -18.16 -5.26 -20.94
N ASN A 134 -17.94 -4.50 -22.02
CA ASN A 134 -17.02 -4.86 -23.12
C ASN A 134 -15.64 -4.18 -23.00
N THR A 135 -15.35 -3.58 -21.84
CA THR A 135 -14.09 -2.87 -21.58
C THR A 135 -13.29 -3.62 -20.50
N SER A 136 -12.02 -3.83 -20.76
CA SER A 136 -11.06 -4.33 -19.76
C SER A 136 -10.35 -3.15 -19.11
N VAL A 137 -10.24 -3.16 -17.79
CA VAL A 137 -9.52 -2.15 -17.00
C VAL A 137 -8.26 -2.79 -16.45
N LEU A 138 -7.10 -2.23 -16.80
CA LEU A 138 -5.79 -2.74 -16.41
C LEU A 138 -5.07 -1.75 -15.50
N PHE A 139 -4.30 -2.24 -14.53
CA PHE A 139 -3.52 -1.42 -13.61
C PHE A 139 -2.33 -2.18 -13.04
N HIS A 140 -1.34 -1.41 -12.56
CA HIS A 140 -0.19 -1.95 -11.85
C HIS A 140 -0.34 -1.85 -10.34
N ARG A 141 0.10 -2.88 -9.63
CA ARG A 141 0.13 -2.87 -8.16
C ARG A 141 1.28 -3.70 -7.63
N LEU A 142 1.78 -3.30 -6.47
CA LEU A 142 2.71 -4.11 -5.69
C LEU A 142 2.13 -5.50 -5.43
N THR A 143 2.96 -6.52 -5.62
CA THR A 143 2.71 -7.86 -5.11
C THR A 143 2.83 -7.90 -3.59
N HIS A 144 2.23 -8.90 -2.94
CA HIS A 144 2.39 -9.08 -1.49
C HIS A 144 3.85 -9.24 -1.05
N ALA A 145 4.70 -9.85 -1.88
CA ALA A 145 6.12 -9.99 -1.58
C ALA A 145 6.86 -8.63 -1.59
N GLU A 146 6.44 -7.70 -2.44
CA GLU A 146 6.98 -6.34 -2.49
C GLU A 146 6.47 -5.47 -1.34
N GLU A 147 5.18 -5.59 -0.99
CA GLU A 147 4.65 -4.96 0.23
C GLU A 147 5.39 -5.46 1.47
N ASP A 148 5.62 -6.77 1.58
CA ASP A 148 6.37 -7.39 2.66
C ASP A 148 7.82 -6.88 2.72
N LEU A 149 8.46 -6.72 1.55
CA LEU A 149 9.79 -6.13 1.47
C LEU A 149 9.79 -4.70 1.99
N ILE A 150 8.84 -3.87 1.54
CA ILE A 150 8.73 -2.47 1.94
C ILE A 150 8.52 -2.36 3.45
N LEU A 151 7.67 -3.21 4.01
CA LEU A 151 7.34 -3.22 5.44
C LEU A 151 8.41 -3.89 6.31
N GLY A 152 9.46 -4.41 5.69
CA GLY A 152 10.59 -5.03 6.38
C GLY A 152 10.21 -6.34 7.07
N VAL A 153 9.42 -7.18 6.41
CA VAL A 153 8.92 -8.44 6.97
C VAL A 153 9.98 -9.54 6.89
N TYR A 154 10.25 -10.18 8.01
CA TYR A 154 11.01 -11.44 8.11
C TYR A 154 10.06 -12.60 8.38
N SER A 155 10.25 -13.70 7.66
CA SER A 155 9.67 -15.00 7.98
C SER A 155 10.65 -15.79 8.83
N ILE A 156 10.25 -16.21 10.02
CA ILE A 156 11.07 -17.01 10.95
C ILE A 156 10.46 -18.40 11.05
N LYS A 157 11.23 -19.45 10.76
CA LYS A 157 10.78 -20.84 10.90
C LYS A 157 10.39 -21.14 12.35
N MET A 158 9.32 -21.87 12.56
CA MET A 158 8.91 -22.38 13.87
C MET A 158 9.16 -23.88 13.90
N ASN A 159 9.65 -24.41 15.03
CA ASN A 159 9.85 -25.85 15.20
C ASN A 159 8.53 -26.64 15.37
N GLN A 160 7.38 -25.97 15.43
CA GLN A 160 6.07 -26.61 15.52
C GLN A 160 5.54 -26.90 14.12
N LEU A 161 5.18 -28.17 13.89
CA LEU A 161 4.51 -28.57 12.66
C LEU A 161 3.09 -28.00 12.63
N ASN A 162 2.70 -27.35 11.55
CA ASN A 162 1.31 -26.99 11.33
C ASN A 162 0.53 -28.25 10.87
N PRO A 163 -0.40 -28.80 11.66
CA PRO A 163 -1.14 -30.02 11.29
C PRO A 163 -2.03 -29.84 10.05
N MET A 164 -2.29 -28.59 9.66
CA MET A 164 -3.13 -28.21 8.51
C MET A 164 -2.32 -27.87 7.26
N ASP A 165 -0.99 -27.87 7.33
CA ASP A 165 -0.09 -27.68 6.19
C ASP A 165 0.58 -29.03 5.85
N PRO A 166 0.38 -29.61 4.66
CA PRO A 166 1.03 -30.86 4.23
C PRO A 166 2.57 -30.79 4.27
N SER A 167 3.15 -29.60 4.19
CA SER A 167 4.59 -29.38 4.31
C SER A 167 5.06 -29.28 5.76
N GLY A 168 4.13 -29.10 6.71
CA GLY A 168 4.39 -28.95 8.14
C GLY A 168 5.06 -27.65 8.54
N HIS A 169 5.47 -26.78 7.61
CA HIS A 169 6.22 -25.58 7.95
C HIS A 169 5.30 -24.49 8.52
N GLN A 170 5.50 -24.14 9.79
CA GLN A 170 4.91 -22.94 10.37
C GLN A 170 5.95 -21.82 10.39
N GLU A 171 5.56 -20.63 9.92
CA GLU A 171 6.42 -19.45 9.96
C GLU A 171 5.80 -18.36 10.83
N LYS A 172 6.63 -17.76 11.67
CA LYS A 172 6.31 -16.54 12.42
C LYS A 172 6.77 -15.34 11.61
N ARG A 173 5.85 -14.41 11.37
CA ARG A 173 6.12 -13.17 10.64
C ARG A 173 6.34 -12.01 11.60
N VAL A 174 7.47 -11.32 11.46
CA VAL A 174 7.82 -10.10 12.23
C VAL A 174 8.27 -9.01 11.27
N SER A 175 8.15 -7.74 11.65
CA SER A 175 8.33 -6.62 10.72
C SER A 175 8.77 -5.33 11.42
N TRP A 176 9.53 -4.50 10.70
CA TRP A 176 9.95 -3.16 11.15
C TRP A 176 8.82 -2.12 11.10
N TRP A 177 7.83 -2.33 10.21
CA TRP A 177 6.63 -1.51 10.09
C TRP A 177 5.37 -2.36 10.26
N PRO A 178 4.22 -1.78 10.64
CA PRO A 178 2.99 -2.55 10.76
C PRO A 178 2.59 -3.13 9.41
N GLN A 179 2.32 -4.44 9.40
CA GLN A 179 1.75 -5.12 8.24
C GLN A 179 0.43 -4.46 7.82
N ALA A 180 0.12 -4.50 6.52
CA ALA A 180 -1.05 -3.82 5.94
C ALA A 180 -2.35 -4.08 6.74
N GLY A 181 -2.60 -5.33 7.13
CA GLY A 181 -3.77 -5.70 7.92
C GLY A 181 -3.80 -5.11 9.34
N ALA A 182 -2.66 -4.88 9.99
CA ALA A 182 -2.60 -4.23 11.30
C ALA A 182 -2.94 -2.75 11.21
N PHE A 183 -2.35 -2.04 10.23
CA PHE A 183 -2.60 -0.62 10.00
C PHE A 183 -4.02 -0.38 9.51
N PHE A 184 -4.50 -1.18 8.55
CA PHE A 184 -5.82 -1.01 7.94
C PHE A 184 -6.97 -1.11 8.97
N ARG A 185 -6.83 -1.98 9.97
CA ARG A 185 -7.81 -2.13 11.07
C ARG A 185 -7.62 -1.14 12.21
N SER A 186 -6.59 -0.31 12.16
CA SER A 186 -6.33 0.67 13.22
C SER A 186 -7.18 1.93 13.04
N GLY A 187 -7.38 2.67 14.12
CA GLY A 187 -8.07 3.96 14.07
C GLY A 187 -7.29 5.08 13.38
N LEU A 188 -6.02 4.85 13.01
CA LEU A 188 -5.25 5.75 12.17
C LEU A 188 -5.63 5.64 10.69
N ASN A 189 -6.17 4.48 10.26
CA ASN A 189 -6.61 4.30 8.89
C ASN A 189 -8.02 4.87 8.68
N VAL A 190 -8.10 6.18 8.46
CA VAL A 190 -9.35 6.89 8.11
C VAL A 190 -9.49 7.12 6.60
N GLY A 191 -8.72 6.39 5.78
CA GLY A 191 -8.67 6.54 4.32
C GLY A 191 -7.56 7.48 3.83
N TRP A 192 -7.10 8.41 4.68
CA TRP A 192 -6.04 9.39 4.35
C TRP A 192 -4.89 9.35 5.35
N TRP A 193 -3.74 9.92 4.96
CA TRP A 193 -2.60 10.14 5.83
C TRP A 193 -2.79 11.42 6.64
N THR A 194 -3.33 11.29 7.86
CA THR A 194 -3.64 12.42 8.73
C THR A 194 -2.43 12.87 9.57
N SER A 195 -2.57 13.99 10.28
CA SER A 195 -1.58 14.46 11.26
C SER A 195 -1.30 13.45 12.37
N ASP A 196 -2.30 12.65 12.78
CA ASP A 196 -2.10 11.59 13.77
C ASP A 196 -1.31 10.41 13.19
N CYS A 197 -1.51 10.09 11.89
CA CYS A 197 -0.65 9.14 11.18
C CYS A 197 0.80 9.62 11.15
N GLU A 198 1.03 10.89 10.82
CA GLU A 198 2.38 11.46 10.77
C GLU A 198 3.03 11.50 12.16
N ARG A 199 2.30 11.90 13.21
CA ARG A 199 2.81 11.87 14.59
C ARG A 199 3.27 10.47 14.98
N TRP A 200 2.41 9.47 14.75
CA TRP A 200 2.73 8.07 15.01
C TRP A 200 3.95 7.60 14.20
N PHE A 201 4.02 7.94 12.92
CA PHE A 201 5.14 7.57 12.06
C PHE A 201 6.46 8.19 12.54
N GLN A 202 6.45 9.46 12.93
CA GLN A 202 7.63 10.16 13.44
C GLN A 202 8.11 9.60 14.78
N GLU A 203 7.23 9.09 15.63
CA GLU A 203 7.60 8.34 16.84
C GLU A 203 8.40 7.07 16.50
N ILE A 204 7.94 6.28 15.52
CA ILE A 204 8.68 5.10 15.03
C ILE A 204 10.04 5.50 14.45
N MET A 205 10.08 6.57 13.64
CA MET A 205 11.34 7.10 13.10
C MET A 205 12.28 7.62 14.19
N GLY A 206 11.76 8.10 15.32
CA GLY A 206 12.52 8.42 16.52
C GLY A 206 13.19 7.17 17.11
N GLU A 207 12.45 6.07 17.25
CA GLU A 207 13.00 4.79 17.73
C GLU A 207 14.10 4.22 16.82
N PHE A 208 13.95 4.40 15.51
CA PHE A 208 14.96 3.99 14.53
C PHE A 208 16.27 4.76 14.76
N ARG A 209 16.18 6.09 14.92
CA ARG A 209 17.33 6.96 15.18
C ARG A 209 17.99 6.68 16.54
N ASP A 210 17.18 6.41 17.57
CA ASP A 210 17.65 6.12 18.92
C ASP A 210 18.23 4.69 19.07
N GLY A 211 18.13 3.83 18.04
CA GLY A 211 18.52 2.43 18.12
C GLY A 211 17.61 1.59 19.03
N LYS A 212 16.37 2.04 19.27
CA LYS A 212 15.35 1.38 20.11
C LYS A 212 14.33 0.59 19.28
N ALA A 213 14.40 0.70 17.96
CA ALA A 213 13.51 -0.02 17.05
C ALA A 213 13.56 -1.53 17.29
N VAL A 214 12.39 -2.15 17.33
CA VAL A 214 12.26 -3.61 17.45
C VAL A 214 11.29 -4.13 16.41
N VAL A 215 11.60 -5.29 15.82
CA VAL A 215 10.64 -5.99 14.97
C VAL A 215 9.46 -6.48 15.79
N LEU A 216 8.25 -6.28 15.26
CA LEU A 216 7.01 -6.69 15.91
C LEU A 216 6.25 -7.66 15.02
N ASN A 217 5.53 -8.60 15.66
CA ASN A 217 4.54 -9.41 14.98
C ASN A 217 3.21 -8.66 14.86
N ASN A 218 2.29 -9.20 14.05
CA ASN A 218 0.99 -8.58 13.79
C ASN A 218 0.19 -8.24 15.07
N SER A 219 0.20 -9.12 16.08
CA SER A 219 -0.50 -8.89 17.35
C SER A 219 0.08 -7.72 18.16
N ARG A 220 1.41 -7.59 18.19
CA ARG A 220 2.09 -6.46 18.86
C ARG A 220 1.88 -5.16 18.10
N TRP A 221 1.93 -5.17 16.77
CA TRP A 221 1.56 -4.02 15.95
C TRP A 221 0.12 -3.59 16.19
N THR A 222 -0.82 -4.53 16.18
CA THR A 222 -2.23 -4.26 16.44
C THR A 222 -2.42 -3.61 17.80
N ARG A 223 -1.72 -4.11 18.85
CA ARG A 223 -1.74 -3.49 20.18
C ARG A 223 -1.15 -2.08 20.19
N ARG A 224 -0.04 -1.87 19.50
CA ARG A 224 0.66 -0.58 19.40
C ARG A 224 -0.14 0.47 18.65
N LEU A 225 -0.96 0.04 17.69
CA LEU A 225 -1.87 0.87 16.90
C LEU A 225 -3.27 1.02 17.55
N ARG A 226 -3.49 0.49 18.76
CA ARG A 226 -4.78 0.63 19.45
C ARG A 226 -5.01 2.09 19.83
N GLY A 227 -6.25 2.51 19.63
CA GLY A 227 -6.68 3.88 19.85
C GLY A 227 -7.53 4.33 18.66
N PHE A 228 -8.12 5.52 18.75
CA PHE A 228 -8.76 6.18 17.61
C PHE A 228 -9.91 5.40 16.94
N ASN A 229 -10.51 4.41 17.63
CA ASN A 229 -11.62 3.61 17.09
C ASN A 229 -12.84 4.47 16.70
N THR A 230 -13.04 5.59 17.39
CA THR A 230 -14.08 6.58 17.03
C THR A 230 -13.79 7.21 15.67
N SER A 231 -12.53 7.51 15.36
CA SER A 231 -12.11 8.06 14.07
C SER A 231 -12.39 7.08 12.94
N LEU A 232 -12.11 5.78 13.13
CA LEU A 232 -12.42 4.75 12.14
C LEU A 232 -13.93 4.67 11.85
N LYS A 233 -14.75 4.65 12.90
CA LYS A 233 -16.22 4.63 12.75
C LYS A 233 -16.74 5.88 12.03
N LEU A 234 -16.21 7.05 12.37
CA LEU A 234 -16.56 8.30 11.72
C LEU A 234 -16.21 8.26 10.23
N ALA A 235 -15.00 7.79 9.90
CA ALA A 235 -14.55 7.65 8.51
C ALA A 235 -15.43 6.69 7.70
N GLN A 236 -15.80 5.54 8.28
CA GLN A 236 -16.72 4.58 7.64
C GLN A 236 -18.11 5.19 7.39
N ASN A 237 -18.66 5.91 8.37
CA ASN A 237 -19.94 6.58 8.23
C ASN A 237 -19.88 7.70 7.17
N LEU A 238 -18.82 8.50 7.17
CA LEU A 238 -18.60 9.54 6.17
C LEU A 238 -18.53 8.93 4.77
N ASP A 239 -17.77 7.84 4.61
CA ASP A 239 -17.63 7.15 3.33
C ASP A 239 -18.99 6.65 2.80
N THR A 240 -19.84 6.13 3.70
CA THR A 240 -21.21 5.69 3.35
C THR A 240 -22.05 6.87 2.84
N VAL A 241 -22.07 7.99 3.57
CA VAL A 241 -22.81 9.19 3.15
C VAL A 241 -22.29 9.76 1.82
N CYS A 242 -20.98 9.77 1.62
CA CYS A 242 -20.37 10.18 0.36
C CYS A 242 -20.74 9.23 -0.80
N ALA A 243 -20.78 7.92 -0.54
CA ALA A 243 -21.17 6.93 -1.55
C ALA A 243 -22.63 7.12 -1.97
N ASP A 244 -23.54 7.33 -1.01
CA ASP A 244 -24.96 7.60 -1.28
C ASP A 244 -25.13 8.85 -2.15
N PHE A 245 -24.37 9.91 -1.86
CA PHE A 245 -24.39 11.14 -2.65
C PHE A 245 -23.89 10.93 -4.08
N LEU A 246 -22.75 10.25 -4.26
CA LEU A 246 -22.18 9.96 -5.58
C LEU A 246 -23.13 9.10 -6.42
N ASN A 247 -23.75 8.08 -5.82
CA ASN A 247 -24.71 7.20 -6.49
C ASN A 247 -26.00 7.90 -6.89
N ALA A 248 -26.40 8.96 -6.17
CA ALA A 248 -27.55 9.78 -6.53
C ALA A 248 -27.27 10.74 -7.71
N SER A 249 -26.00 10.98 -8.06
CA SER A 249 -25.59 11.91 -9.13
C SER A 249 -24.54 11.31 -10.08
N PRO A 250 -24.79 10.14 -10.70
CA PRO A 250 -23.76 9.39 -11.42
C PRO A 250 -23.24 10.12 -12.69
N GLU A 251 -24.06 10.96 -13.31
CA GLU A 251 -23.69 11.70 -14.53
C GLU A 251 -22.69 12.84 -14.28
N THR A 252 -22.49 13.25 -13.02
CA THR A 252 -21.59 14.36 -12.65
C THR A 252 -20.16 13.89 -12.37
N PHE A 253 -19.94 12.60 -12.12
CA PHE A 253 -18.69 12.06 -11.57
C PHE A 253 -18.10 10.88 -12.36
N GLN A 254 -18.59 10.61 -13.58
CA GLN A 254 -17.95 9.72 -14.57
C GLN A 254 -16.96 10.49 -15.42
#